data_AF-A0A938KGT0-F1
#
_entry.id   AF-A0A938KGT0-F1
#
_cell.length_a   1.000
_cell.length_b   1.000
_cell.length_c   1.000
_cell.angle_alpha   90.00
_cell.angle_beta   90.00
_cell.angle_gamma   90.00
#
_symmetry.space_group_name_H-M   'P 1'
#
loop_
_entity.id
_entity.type
_entity.pdbx_description
1 polymer ?
#
loop_
_entity_poly.entity_id
_entity_poly.type
_entity_poly.pdbx_seq_one_letter_code
_entity_poly.pdbx_strand_id
1 'polypeptide(L)' 'MPEGYCVKCKAKKEIASAVEETMKNGRKAIKGTCPTCGTVMFKILGGKASAPSSAPGSTPSSP' A
#
# COMPACT_ATOMS: atom_id res chain seq x y z
N MET A 1 5.20 -5.12 5.23
CA MET A 1 4.03 -4.28 4.90
C MET A 1 4.49 -2.93 4.36
N PRO A 2 3.68 -2.23 3.54
CA PRO A 2 4.04 -0.91 3.04
C PRO A 2 4.08 0.13 4.15
N GLU A 3 5.21 0.83 4.30
CA GLU A 3 5.41 1.87 5.30
C GLU A 3 5.13 3.26 4.71
N GLY A 4 4.26 4.01 5.38
CA GLY A 4 3.82 5.36 5.04
C GLY A 4 4.29 6.37 6.06
N TYR A 5 4.44 7.63 5.63
CA TYR A 5 4.69 8.72 6.56
C TYR A 5 3.36 9.31 7.03
N CYS A 6 3.10 9.21 8.33
CA CYS A 6 1.93 9.84 8.92
C CYS A 6 2.23 11.30 9.21
N VAL A 7 1.53 12.22 8.55
CA VAL A 7 1.66 13.65 8.85
C VAL A 7 1.14 14.03 10.25
N LYS A 8 0.18 13.25 10.77
CA LYS A 8 -0.40 13.45 12.10
C LYS A 8 0.57 13.00 13.20
N CYS A 9 1.17 11.82 13.03
CA CYS A 9 2.13 11.26 13.97
C CYS A 9 3.56 11.76 13.73
N LYS A 10 3.82 12.46 12.61
CA LYS A 10 5.15 12.89 12.15
C LYS A 10 6.20 11.77 12.17
N ALA A 11 5.76 10.56 11.88
CA ALA A 11 6.57 9.35 11.96
C ALA A 11 6.26 8.42 10.80
N LYS A 12 7.24 7.59 10.45
CA LYS A 12 7.03 6.46 9.55
C LYS A 12 6.28 5.37 10.31
N LYS A 13 5.18 4.91 9.74
CA LYS A 13 4.28 3.91 10.31
C LYS A 13 3.88 2.94 9.20
N GLU A 14 3.47 1.75 9.61
CA GLU A 14 2.84 0.81 8.69
C GLU A 14 1.50 1.36 8.19
N ILE A 15 1.21 1.18 6.90
CA ILE A 15 -0.07 1.56 6.30
C ILE A 15 -1.05 0.41 6.53
N ALA A 16 -2.06 0.65 7.37
CA ALA A 16 -3.20 -0.24 7.52
C ALA A 16 -4.12 -0.15 6.29
N SER A 17 -4.73 -1.26 5.89
CA SER A 17 -5.59 -1.31 4.70
C SER A 17 -4.91 -0.76 3.44
N ALA A 18 -3.66 -1.15 3.22
CA ALA A 18 -2.89 -0.76 2.07
C ALA A 18 -3.44 -1.38 0.78
N VAL A 19 -4.04 -0.55 -0.06
CA VAL A 19 -4.60 -0.89 -1.37
C VAL A 19 -3.75 -0.24 -2.46
N GLU A 20 -3.20 -1.06 -3.36
CA GLU A 20 -2.52 -0.59 -4.55
C GLU A 20 -3.52 -0.05 -5.57
N GLU A 21 -3.43 1.23 -5.89
CA GLU A 21 -4.22 1.89 -6.93
C GLU A 21 -3.28 2.51 -7.96
N THR A 22 -3.58 2.31 -9.24
CA THR A 22 -2.84 2.94 -10.33
C THR A 22 -3.52 4.26 -10.66
N MET A 23 -2.81 5.36 -10.43
CA MET A 23 -3.29 6.69 -10.77
C MET A 23 -3.47 6.82 -12.28
N LYS A 24 -4.38 7.70 -12.72
CA LYS A 24 -4.63 8.01 -14.14
C LYS A 24 -3.37 8.43 -14.93
N ASN A 25 -2.32 8.86 -14.23
CA ASN A 25 -1.03 9.24 -14.81
C ASN A 25 -0.04 8.05 -14.97
N GLY A 26 -0.51 6.81 -14.84
CA GLY A 26 0.30 5.58 -14.99
C GLY A 26 1.22 5.25 -13.81
N ARG A 27 1.09 5.97 -12.69
CA ARG A 27 1.92 5.78 -11.49
C ARG A 27 1.19 4.93 -10.46
N LYS A 28 1.87 3.93 -9.90
CA LYS A 28 1.34 3.14 -8.79
C LYS A 28 1.40 3.94 -7.48
N ALA A 29 0.32 3.88 -6.71
CA ALA A 29 0.26 4.42 -5.37
C ALA A 29 -0.39 3.39 -4.45
N ILE A 30 0.01 3.37 -3.19
CA ILE A 30 -0.66 2.62 -2.14
C ILE A 30 -1.49 3.62 -1.36
N LYS A 31 -2.80 3.43 -1.34
CA LYS A 31 -3.74 4.14 -0.47
C LYS A 31 -3.96 3.28 0.77
N GLY A 32 -3.94 3.89 1.95
CA GLY A 32 -4.39 3.22 3.16
C GLY A 32 -4.53 4.19 4.31
N THR A 33 -4.37 3.71 5.53
CA THR A 33 -4.77 4.44 6.72
C THR A 33 -3.75 4.26 7.85
N CYS A 34 -3.61 5.26 8.70
CA CYS A 34 -2.78 5.16 9.90
C CYS A 34 -3.44 4.23 10.93
N PRO A 35 -2.77 3.14 11.37
CA PRO A 35 -3.30 2.30 12.44
C PRO A 35 -3.30 3.01 13.80
N THR A 36 -2.55 4.11 13.93
CA THR A 36 -2.40 4.84 15.21
C THR A 36 -3.39 6.00 15.34
N CYS A 37 -3.62 6.75 14.26
CA CYS A 37 -4.46 7.96 14.31
C CYS A 37 -5.63 7.94 13.32
N GLY A 38 -5.82 6.86 12.56
CA GLY A 38 -6.91 6.73 11.58
C GLY A 38 -6.83 7.67 10.37
N THR A 39 -5.77 8.47 10.23
CA THR A 39 -5.64 9.40 9.11
C THR A 39 -5.29 8.66 7.82
N VAL A 40 -5.96 9.02 6.73
CA VAL A 40 -5.69 8.47 5.39
C VAL A 40 -4.28 8.84 4.97
N MET A 41 -3.52 7.84 4.51
CA MET A 41 -2.16 7.96 4.00
C MET A 41 -2.07 7.47 2.57
N PHE A 42 -1.21 8.12 1.80
CA PHE A 42 -0.88 7.71 0.44
C PHE A 42 0.64 7.56 0.31
N LYS A 43 1.07 6.47 -0.29
CA LYS A 43 2.47 6.17 -0.58
C LYS A 43 2.61 6.01 -2.09
N ILE A 44 3.22 6.98 -2.73
CA ILE A 44 3.48 6.94 -4.17
C ILE A 44 4.66 5.99 -4.40
N LEU A 45 4.44 4.91 -5.16
CA LEU A 45 5.49 4.00 -5.61
C LEU A 45 6.07 4.60 -6.90
N GLY A 46 7.00 5.54 -6.74
CA GLY A 46 7.72 6.18 -7.86
C GLY A 46 8.48 5.14 -8.70
N GLY A 47 8.34 5.23 -10.02
CA GLY A 47 8.69 4.17 -10.96
C GLY A 47 10.19 3.85 -11.10
N LYS A 48 10.50 2.57 -10.91
CA LYS A 48 11.09 1.70 -11.94
C LYS A 48 10.52 0.31 -11.69
N ALA A 49 10.08 -0.37 -12.74
CA ALA A 49 9.43 -1.66 -12.67
C ALA A 49 10.19 -2.62 -11.72
N SER A 50 9.60 -2.90 -10.56
CA SER A 50 9.94 -4.08 -9.78
C SER A 50 8.63 -4.70 -9.32
N ALA A 51 8.37 -5.85 -9.91
CA ALA A 51 7.36 -6.87 -9.72
C ALA A 51 6.33 -6.69 -8.58
N PRO A 52 5.03 -6.99 -8.84
CA PRO A 52 4.11 -7.32 -7.76
C PRO A 52 4.61 -8.60 -7.08
N SER A 53 5.27 -8.46 -5.92
CA SER A 53 5.55 -9.61 -5.08
C SER A 53 4.35 -9.84 -4.17
N SER A 54 3.73 -11.00 -4.37
CA SER A 54 2.98 -11.75 -3.36
C SER A 54 1.51 -11.38 -3.20
N ALA A 55 0.71 -11.85 -4.17
CA ALA A 55 -0.54 -12.50 -3.81
C ALA A 55 -0.20 -13.68 -2.86
N PRO A 56 -0.78 -13.78 -1.65
CA PRO A 56 -0.75 -15.04 -0.93
C PRO A 56 -1.52 -16.04 -1.77
N GLY A 57 -0.88 -17.17 -2.08
CA GLY A 57 -1.49 -18.25 -2.81
C GLY A 57 -2.77 -18.72 -2.12
N SER A 58 -3.88 -18.53 -2.79
CA SER A 58 -5.11 -19.29 -2.55
C SER A 58 -5.23 -20.23 -3.73
N THR A 59 -4.64 -21.42 -3.61
CA THR A 59 -4.83 -22.52 -4.54
C THR A 59 -6.29 -23.00 -4.47
N PRO A 60 -7.10 -22.92 -5.53
CA PRO A 60 -8.29 -23.75 -5.63
C PRO A 60 -7.88 -25.11 -6.21
N SER A 61 -8.01 -26.17 -5.41
CA SER A 61 -8.08 -27.56 -5.89
C SER A 61 -8.99 -28.30 -4.92
N SER A 62 -10.28 -28.45 -5.24
CA SER A 62 -10.94 -29.60 -5.94
C SER A 62 -10.77 -30.95 -5.20
N PRO A 63 -11.65 -31.95 -5.43
CA PRO A 63 -12.65 -32.12 -6.48
C PRO A 63 -13.95 -31.33 -6.27
#